data_AF-A0A4Y8C9D2-F1
#
_entry.id   AF-A0A4Y8C9D2-F1
#
_cell.length_a   1.000
_cell.length_b   1.000
_cell.length_c   1.000
_cell.angle_alpha   90.00
_cell.angle_beta   90.00
_cell.angle_gamma   90.00
#
_symmetry.space_group_name_H-M   'P 1'
#
loop_
_entity.id
_entity.type
_entity.pdbx_description
1 polymer ?
#
loop_
_entity_poly.entity_id
_entity_poly.type
_entity_poly.pdbx_seq_one_letter_code
_entity_poly.pdbx_strand_id
1 'polypeptide(L)' 'MKNIHCINHPLIEHKLGILRAKETKPFQFRMLIDEISSFLLFEA' A
#
# COMPACT_ATOMS: atom_id res chain seq x y z
N MET A 1 -14.55 15.88 -6.17
CA MET A 1 -14.13 14.68 -5.42
C MET A 1 -14.44 14.88 -3.95
N LYS A 2 -15.71 14.77 -3.53
CA LYS A 2 -16.12 15.07 -2.14
C LYS A 2 -15.95 13.89 -1.16
N ASN A 3 -15.77 12.67 -1.69
CA ASN A 3 -15.74 11.42 -0.92
C ASN A 3 -14.42 10.64 -1.13
N ILE A 4 -13.32 11.33 -1.41
CA ILE A 4 -12.01 10.70 -1.59
C ILE A 4 -11.13 11.16 -0.44
N HIS A 5 -10.69 10.19 0.37
CA HIS A 5 -9.70 10.42 1.41
C HIS A 5 -8.37 9.88 0.92
N CYS A 6 -7.38 10.75 0.74
CA CYS A 6 -6.03 10.36 0.34
C CYS A 6 -5.20 10.16 1.60
N ILE A 7 -4.69 8.94 1.81
CA ILE A 7 -3.91 8.59 2.99
C ILE A 7 -2.43 8.87 2.70
N ASN A 8 -1.87 9.86 3.40
CA ASN A 8 -0.47 10.27 3.27
C ASN A 8 0.35 9.70 4.44
N HIS A 9 0.72 8.43 4.35
CA HIS A 9 1.50 7.75 5.39
C HIS A 9 2.85 7.26 4.84
N PRO A 10 4.00 7.63 5.44
CA PRO A 10 5.33 7.32 4.89
C PRO A 10 5.59 5.83 4.66
N LEU A 11 5.09 4.95 5.54
CA LEU A 11 5.25 3.50 5.36
C LEU A 11 4.40 2.95 4.21
N ILE A 12 3.21 3.53 3.96
CA ILE A 12 2.36 3.11 2.84
C ILE A 12 3.04 3.52 1.53
N GLU A 13 3.55 4.75 1.46
CA GLU A 13 4.27 5.25 0.28
C GLU A 13 5.51 4.40 -0.03
N HIS A 14 6.32 4.08 0.99
CA HIS A 14 7.50 3.22 0.84
C HIS A 14 7.12 1.83 0.29
N LYS A 15 6.12 1.18 0.90
CA LYS A 15 5.65 -0.16 0.47
C LYS A 15 5.03 -0.14 -0.91
N LEU A 16 4.30 0.92 -1.24
CA LEU A 16 3.70 1.12 -2.56
C LEU A 16 4.77 1.30 -3.64
N GLY A 17 5.89 1.97 -3.32
CA GLY A 17 7.04 2.08 -4.19
C GLY A 17 7.63 0.70 -4.55
N ILE A 18 7.81 -0.18 -3.56
CA ILE A 18 8.27 -1.55 -3.78
C ILE A 18 7.23 -2.34 -4.57
N LEU A 19 5.95 -2.25 -4.21
CA LEU A 19 4.86 -2.97 -4.89
C LEU A 19 4.76 -2.63 -6.39
N ARG A 20 5.08 -1.39 -6.78
CA ARG A 20 5.08 -0.93 -8.18
C ARG A 20 6.34 -1.31 -8.97
N ALA A 21 7.39 -1.80 -8.32
CA ALA A 21 8.60 -2.24 -9.03
C ALA A 21 8.31 -3.51 -9.85
N LYS A 22 8.76 -3.55 -11.11
CA LYS A 22 8.50 -4.66 -12.04
C LYS A 22 9.18 -5.97 -11.62
N GLU A 23 10.22 -5.86 -10.79
CA GLU A 23 11.04 -6.95 -10.25
C GLU A 23 10.39 -7.60 -9.01
N THR A 24 9.33 -7.01 -8.46
CA THR A 24 8.68 -7.50 -7.26
C THR A 24 8.10 -8.89 -7.49
N LYS A 25 8.61 -9.86 -6.74
CA LYS A 25 8.22 -11.27 -6.88
C LYS A 25 6.76 -11.47 -6.47
N PRO A 26 6.03 -12.42 -7.08
CA PRO A 26 4.61 -12.63 -6.79
C PRO A 26 4.28 -12.85 -5.30
N PHE A 27 5.17 -13.53 -4.56
CA PHE A 27 5.01 -13.74 -3.12
C PHE A 27 5.09 -12.41 -2.34
N GLN A 28 6.13 -11.61 -2.62
CA GLN A 28 6.34 -10.33 -1.96
C GLN A 28 5.23 -9.33 -2.31
N PHE A 29 4.73 -9.37 -3.55
CA PHE A 29 3.59 -8.55 -3.98
C PHE A 29 2.36 -8.79 -3.09
N ARG A 30 2.00 -10.06 -2.85
CA ARG A 30 0.86 -10.42 -1.99
C ARG A 30 1.06 -9.95 -0.55
N MET A 31 2.25 -10.18 0.03
CA MET A 31 2.55 -9.69 1.37
C MET A 31 2.43 -8.16 1.48
N LEU A 32 2.93 -7.42 0.51
CA LEU A 32 2.85 -5.96 0.50
C LEU A 32 1.39 -5.49 0.42
N ILE A 33 0.54 -6.17 -0.33
CA ILE A 33 -0.91 -5.87 -0.36
C ILE A 33 -1.54 -6.10 1.02
N ASP A 34 -1.24 -7.21 1.68
CA ASP A 34 -1.81 -7.51 3.00
C ASP A 34 -1.39 -6.45 4.04
N GLU A 35 -0.12 -6.04 4.03
CA GLU A 35 0.40 -4.98 4.89
C GLU A 35 -0.25 -3.62 4.60
N ILE A 36 -0.30 -3.21 3.32
CA ILE A 36 -0.92 -1.95 2.92
C ILE A 36 -2.40 -1.94 3.31
N SER A 37 -3.12 -3.04 3.07
CA SER A 37 -4.53 -3.17 3.42
C SER A 37 -4.77 -3.03 4.93
N SER A 38 -3.86 -3.56 5.74
CA SER A 38 -3.93 -3.41 7.20
C SER A 38 -3.78 -1.95 7.64
N PHE A 39 -2.90 -1.18 7.00
CA PHE A 39 -2.79 0.25 7.26
C PHE A 39 -4.00 1.04 6.77
N LEU A 40 -4.54 0.71 5.59
CA LEU A 40 -5.73 1.36 5.05
C LEU A 40 -6.96 1.11 5.93
N LEU A 41 -7.11 -0.09 6.50
CA LEU A 41 -8.21 -0.42 7.40
C LEU A 41 -8.17 0.39 8.70
N PHE A 42 -6.98 0.71 9.22
CA PHE A 42 -6.84 1.53 10.42
C PHE A 42 -7.28 2.99 10.19
N GLU A 43 -7.07 3.51 8.99
CA GLU A 43 -7.40 4.90 8.60
C GLU A 43 -8.81 5.08 8.03
N ALA A 44 -9.53 3.97 7.76
CA ALA A 44 -10.89 3.96 7.18
C ALA A 44 -11.98 4.15 8.22
#